data_AF-A0A060QIG1-F1
#
_entry.id   AF-A0A060QIG1-F1
#
_cell.length_a   1.000
_cell.length_b   1.000
_cell.length_c   1.000
_cell.angle_alpha   90.00
_cell.angle_beta   90.00
_cell.angle_gamma   90.00
#
_symmetry.space_group_name_H-M   'P 1'
#
loop_
_entity.id
_entity.type
_entity.pdbx_description
1 polymer ?
#
loop_
_entity_poly.entity_id
_entity_poly.type
_entity_poly.pdbx_seq_one_letter_code
_entity_poly.pdbx_strand_id
1 'polypeptide(L)'
;MLNYEDAARYLGISPGRLRNLKWMGIAPKSISYGRRDVRFRVTDLDAWLDQKAGVASPPEPARKRPKRPRRGVTVWIVPALLGLIGLIIWLISLFL
;
A
#
# COMPACT_ATOMS: atom_id res chain seq x y z
N MET A 1 -5.69 25.26 11.58
CA MET A 1 -5.92 24.00 10.84
C MET A 1 -4.59 23.28 10.70
N LEU A 2 -4.59 21.96 10.87
CA LEU A 2 -3.39 21.13 10.84
C LEU A 2 -3.09 20.65 9.41
N ASN A 3 -1.81 20.58 9.06
CA ASN A 3 -1.36 19.87 7.86
C ASN A 3 -1.38 18.34 8.13
N TYR A 4 -0.96 17.56 7.14
CA TYR A 4 -0.98 16.11 7.21
C TYR A 4 -0.10 15.52 8.32
N GLU A 5 1.10 16.07 8.49
CA GLU A 5 2.09 15.60 9.48
C GLU A 5 1.61 15.91 10.90
N ASP A 6 1.16 17.13 11.13
CA ASP A 6 0.70 17.56 12.44
C ASP A 6 -0.62 16.89 12.83
N ALA A 7 -1.52 16.64 11.86
CA ALA A 7 -2.73 15.86 12.10
C ALA A 7 -2.43 14.40 12.45
N ALA A 8 -1.45 13.78 11.78
CA ALA A 8 -1.03 12.42 12.11
C ALA A 8 -0.43 12.35 13.52
N ARG A 9 0.42 13.34 13.87
CA ARG A 9 0.97 13.48 15.22
C ARG A 9 -0.13 13.67 16.27
N TYR A 10 -1.12 14.51 15.99
CA TYR A 10 -2.27 14.73 16.87
C TYR A 10 -3.04 13.44 17.17
N LEU A 11 -3.28 12.63 16.13
CA LEU A 11 -3.97 11.33 16.27
C LEU A 11 -3.08 10.21 16.85
N GLY A 12 -1.80 10.45 17.10
CA GLY A 12 -0.86 9.43 17.58
C GLY A 12 -0.57 8.31 16.57
N ILE A 13 -0.70 8.57 15.27
CA ILE A 13 -0.44 7.59 14.19
C ILE A 13 0.62 8.09 13.21
N SER A 14 1.19 7.18 12.40
CA SER A 14 2.12 7.59 11.36
C SER A 14 1.41 8.34 10.21
N PRO A 15 2.10 9.29 9.53
CA PRO A 15 1.54 10.00 8.38
C PRO A 15 1.10 9.06 7.25
N GLY A 16 1.89 8.00 7.01
CA GLY A 16 1.54 6.96 6.05
C GLY A 16 0.26 6.20 6.42
N ARG A 17 0.03 5.96 7.71
CA ARG A 17 -1.22 5.35 8.18
C ARG A 17 -2.41 6.28 7.97
N LEU A 18 -2.27 7.58 8.24
CA LEU A 18 -3.31 8.56 7.95
C LEU A 18 -3.63 8.62 6.44
N ARG A 19 -2.60 8.55 5.57
CA ARG A 19 -2.79 8.43 4.10
C ARG A 19 -3.59 7.20 3.73
N ASN A 20 -3.26 6.07 4.32
CA ASN A 20 -3.99 4.83 4.08
C ASN A 20 -5.45 4.95 4.54
N LEU A 21 -5.72 5.51 5.73
CA LEU A 21 -7.09 5.76 6.20
C LEU A 21 -7.87 6.65 5.23
N LYS A 22 -7.22 7.68 4.67
CA LYS A 22 -7.85 8.58 3.70
C LYS A 22 -8.17 7.85 2.40
N TRP A 23 -7.24 7.05 1.91
CA TRP A 23 -7.43 6.23 0.71
C TRP A 23 -8.57 5.20 0.90
N MET A 24 -8.68 4.61 2.10
CA MET A 24 -9.76 3.69 2.46
C MET A 24 -11.11 4.39 2.74
N GLY A 25 -11.18 5.73 2.72
CA GLY A 25 -12.42 6.47 2.97
C GLY A 25 -12.87 6.49 4.45
N ILE A 26 -12.00 6.11 5.39
CA ILE A 26 -12.32 6.01 6.83
C ILE A 26 -11.50 6.99 7.70
N ALA A 27 -10.85 7.97 7.08
CA ALA A 27 -10.12 9.02 7.78
C ALA A 27 -11.05 10.10 8.37
N PRO A 28 -10.53 10.93 9.29
CA PRO A 28 -11.20 12.17 9.67
C PRO A 28 -11.51 13.06 8.46
N LYS A 29 -12.53 13.90 8.58
CA LYS A 29 -12.87 14.88 7.54
C LYS A 29 -11.68 15.81 7.29
N SER A 30 -11.46 16.12 6.01
CA SER A 30 -10.36 16.97 5.57
C SER A 30 -10.86 17.99 4.55
N ILE A 31 -10.28 19.19 4.56
CA ILE A 31 -10.54 20.24 3.58
C ILE A 31 -9.39 20.26 2.58
N SER A 32 -9.70 20.26 1.28
CA SER A 32 -8.71 20.30 0.21
C SER A 32 -8.62 21.70 -0.37
N TYR A 33 -7.46 22.34 -0.29
CA TYR A 33 -7.12 23.57 -1.00
C TYR A 33 -6.39 23.18 -2.29
N GLY A 34 -7.14 22.63 -3.24
CA GLY A 34 -6.60 22.12 -4.51
C GLY A 34 -6.10 20.68 -4.47
N ARG A 35 -5.19 20.32 -5.38
CA ARG A 35 -4.79 18.90 -5.61
C ARG A 35 -3.92 18.30 -4.52
N ARG A 36 -3.08 19.11 -3.84
CA ARG A 36 -2.04 18.61 -2.92
C ARG A 36 -2.14 19.16 -1.50
N ASP A 37 -2.77 20.32 -1.29
CA ASP A 37 -2.89 20.89 0.05
C ASP A 37 -4.17 20.40 0.71
N VAL A 38 -4.00 19.63 1.79
CA VAL A 38 -5.08 19.01 2.56
C VAL A 38 -4.88 19.43 4.00
N ARG A 39 -5.92 19.99 4.60
CA ARG A 39 -5.92 20.48 5.97
C ARG A 39 -7.00 19.80 6.80
N PHE A 40 -6.72 19.66 8.08
CA PHE A 40 -7.61 19.05 9.07
C PHE A 40 -8.00 20.09 10.12
N ARG A 41 -9.29 20.16 10.45
CA ARG A 41 -9.75 20.92 11.63
C ARG A 41 -9.58 20.02 12.84
N VAL A 42 -9.13 20.59 13.96
CA VAL A 42 -8.98 19.86 15.22
C VAL A 42 -10.32 19.22 15.63
N THR A 43 -11.42 19.97 15.50
CA THR A 43 -12.78 19.49 15.77
C THR A 43 -13.17 18.24 14.98
N ASP A 44 -12.72 18.11 13.72
CA ASP A 44 -13.00 16.93 12.90
C ASP A 44 -12.13 15.73 13.29
N LEU A 45 -10.92 15.99 13.81
CA LEU A 45 -10.03 14.96 14.35
C LEU A 45 -10.61 14.40 15.66
N ASP A 46 -11.07 15.27 16.56
CA ASP A 46 -11.69 14.89 17.83
C ASP A 46 -12.97 14.08 17.58
N ALA A 47 -13.86 14.57 16.72
CA ALA A 47 -15.08 13.86 16.36
C ALA A 47 -14.79 12.46 15.77
N TRP A 48 -13.66 12.29 15.10
CA TRP A 48 -13.24 10.98 14.58
C TRP A 48 -12.69 10.07 15.68
N LEU A 49 -11.97 10.62 16.67
CA LEU A 49 -11.53 9.88 17.85
C LEU A 49 -12.71 9.42 18.71
N ASP A 50 -13.71 10.28 18.91
CA ASP A 50 -14.93 9.95 19.66
C ASP A 50 -15.70 8.79 19.00
N GLN A 51 -15.84 8.81 17.67
CA GLN A 51 -16.42 7.70 16.91
C GLN A 51 -15.66 6.38 17.08
N LYS A 52 -14.34 6.44 17.30
CA LYS A 52 -13.50 5.24 17.49
C LYS A 52 -13.49 4.74 18.93
N ALA A 53 -13.57 5.65 19.91
CA ALA A 53 -13.56 5.32 21.33
C ALA A 53 -14.72 4.38 21.71
N GLY A 54 -15.88 4.49 21.06
CA GLY A 54 -17.03 3.60 21.27
C GLY A 54 -16.98 2.25 20.54
N VAL A 55 -15.98 1.99 19.68
CA VAL A 55 -15.95 0.84 18.74
C VAL A 55 -14.80 -0.13 19.08
N ALA A 56 -14.28 -0.11 20.31
CA ALA A 56 -13.23 -1.05 20.70
C ALA A 56 -13.78 -2.48 20.83
N SER A 57 -13.78 -3.24 19.74
CA SER A 57 -13.87 -4.70 19.82
C SER A 57 -12.63 -5.23 20.57
N PRO A 58 -12.79 -6.21 21.48
CA PRO A 58 -11.66 -6.83 22.16
C PRO A 58 -10.58 -7.24 21.14
N PRO A 59 -9.29 -7.02 21.42
CA PRO A 59 -8.24 -7.37 20.47
C PRO A 59 -8.28 -8.87 20.22
N GLU A 60 -8.75 -9.27 19.04
CA GLU A 60 -8.59 -10.65 18.59
C GLU A 60 -7.08 -10.93 18.56
N PRO A 61 -6.60 -12.01 19.20
CA PRO A 61 -5.18 -12.27 19.33
C PRO A 61 -4.53 -12.24 17.95
N ALA A 62 -3.40 -11.55 17.84
CA ALA A 62 -2.71 -11.31 16.58
C ALA A 62 -2.38 -12.63 15.87
N ARG A 63 -3.27 -13.06 14.96
CA ARG A 63 -3.07 -14.26 14.17
C ARG A 63 -1.86 -14.02 13.26
N LYS A 64 -0.82 -14.85 13.39
CA LYS A 64 0.37 -14.76 12.53
C LYS A 64 -0.09 -14.77 11.06
N ARG A 65 0.09 -13.64 10.37
CA ARG A 65 -0.25 -13.54 8.95
C ARG A 65 0.64 -14.56 8.20
N PRO A 66 0.08 -15.46 7.39
CA PRO A 66 0.89 -16.39 6.63
C PRO A 66 1.86 -15.60 5.74
N LYS A 67 3.12 -16.01 5.71
CA LYS A 67 4.16 -15.38 4.90
C LYS A 67 3.71 -15.47 3.45
N ARG A 68 3.34 -14.34 2.84
CA ARG A 68 2.95 -14.32 1.41
C ARG A 68 4.10 -14.95 0.62
N PRO A 69 3.86 -16.02 -0.17
CA PRO A 69 4.91 -16.56 -1.03
C PRO A 69 5.31 -15.44 -1.99
N ARG A 70 6.58 -15.03 -1.92
CA ARG A 70 7.15 -14.15 -2.94
C ARG A 70 7.16 -14.99 -4.21
N ARG A 71 6.17 -14.78 -5.09
CA ARG A 71 6.06 -15.45 -6.38
C ARG A 71 7.27 -15.00 -7.19
N GLY A 72 8.35 -15.76 -7.11
CA GLY A 72 9.52 -15.61 -7.94
C GLY A 72 9.08 -15.92 -9.35
N VAL A 73 8.70 -14.88 -10.10
CA VAL A 73 8.49 -14.99 -11.53
C VAL A 73 9.84 -15.40 -12.09
N THR A 74 9.92 -16.63 -12.60
CA THR A 74 11.13 -17.26 -13.12
C THR A 74 11.64 -16.48 -14.32
N VAL A 75 12.51 -15.49 -14.06
CA VAL A 75 13.14 -14.58 -15.06
C VAL A 75 13.91 -15.35 -16.14
N TRP A 76 14.18 -16.63 -15.93
CA TRP A 76 15.01 -17.47 -16.80
C TRP A 76 14.27 -18.17 -17.95
N ILE A 77 12.94 -18.14 -18.00
CA ILE A 77 12.17 -18.84 -19.04
C ILE A 77 12.43 -18.23 -20.43
N VAL A 78 12.45 -16.90 -20.51
CA VAL A 78 12.65 -16.16 -21.77
C VAL A 78 14.05 -16.35 -22.36
N PRO A 79 15.15 -16.19 -21.62
CA PRO A 79 16.49 -16.44 -22.18
C PRO A 79 16.73 -17.91 -22.54
N ALA A 80 16.15 -18.86 -21.80
CA ALA A 80 16.28 -20.30 -22.13
C ALA A 80 15.61 -20.66 -23.46
N LEU A 81 14.41 -20.11 -23.72
CA LEU A 81 13.70 -20.29 -24.99
C LEU A 81 14.46 -19.68 -26.17
N LEU A 82 15.03 -18.48 -26.00
CA LEU A 82 15.84 -17.82 -27.03
C LEU A 82 17.12 -18.62 -27.34
N GLY A 83 17.79 -19.15 -26.33
CA GLY A 83 18.97 -20.01 -26.52
C GLY A 83 18.64 -21.30 -27.28
N LEU A 84 17.50 -21.93 -26.98
CA LEU A 84 17.05 -23.14 -27.65
C LEU A 84 16.64 -22.89 -29.11
N ILE A 85 15.95 -21.77 -29.38
CA ILE A 85 15.62 -21.35 -30.76
C ILE A 85 16.90 -21.08 -31.56
N GLY A 86 17.88 -20.38 -30.98
CA GLY A 86 19.17 -20.13 -31.63
C GLY A 86 19.93 -21.41 -31.97
N LEU A 87 19.92 -22.40 -31.06
CA LEU A 87 20.54 -23.71 -31.29
C LEU A 87 19.88 -24.49 -32.44
N ILE A 88 18.54 -24.45 -32.51
CA ILE A 88 17.79 -25.10 -33.60
C ILE A 88 18.12 -24.45 -34.95
N ILE A 89 18.16 -23.11 -35.01
CA ILE A 89 18.52 -22.38 -36.23
C ILE A 89 19.93 -22.76 -36.67
N TRP A 90 20.90 -22.80 -35.75
CA TRP A 90 22.28 -23.18 -36.04
C TRP A 90 22.40 -24.60 -36.58
N LEU A 91 21.67 -25.55 -35.99
CA LEU A 91 21.63 -26.94 -36.47
C LEU A 91 21.04 -27.04 -37.88
N ILE A 92 19.94 -26.34 -38.17
CA ILE A 92 19.32 -26.36 -39.49
C ILE A 92 20.27 -25.77 -40.55
N SER A 93 20.98 -24.69 -40.23
CA SER A 93 21.99 -24.09 -41.12
C SER A 93 23.22 -24.95 -41.37
N LEU A 94 23.45 -26.00 -40.57
CA LEU A 94 24.58 -26.92 -40.76
C LEU A 94 24.27 -28.04 -41.77
N PHE A 95 22.97 -28.29 -42.02
CA PHE A 95 22.47 -29.35 -42.89
C PHE A 95 21.91 -28.83 -44.23
N LEU A 96 21.87 -27.51 -44.42
CA LEU A 96 21.44 -26.83 -45.65
C LEU A 96 22.65 -26.24 -46.38
#